data_AF-A0A9W4NVY5-F1
#
_entry.id   AF-A0A9W4NVY5-F1
#
_cell.length_a   1.000
_cell.length_b   1.000
_cell.length_c   1.000
_cell.angle_alpha   90.00
_cell.angle_beta   90.00
_cell.angle_gamma   90.00
#
_symmetry.space_group_name_H-M   'P 1'
#
loop_
_entity.id
_entity.type
_entity.pdbx_description
1 polymer ?
#
loop_
_entity_poly.entity_id
_entity_poly.type
_entity_poly.pdbx_seq_one_letter_code
_entity_poly.pdbx_strand_id
1 'polypeptide(L)' 'MTGHEVFPELDSLGDDDEILARFEKGLFPKDDYDCSQIVEKCWKQQYQLADDVFSDLCLVQAT' A
#
# COMPACT_ATOMS: atom_id res chain seq x y z
N MET A 1 -7.43 2.23 -6.04
CA MET A 1 -7.91 1.45 -4.89
C MET A 1 -8.62 0.23 -5.43
N THR A 2 -8.32 -0.95 -4.90
CA THR A 2 -8.74 -2.25 -5.47
C THR A 2 -10.16 -2.67 -5.08
N GLY A 3 -10.78 -2.01 -4.10
CA GLY A 3 -12.14 -2.33 -3.65
C GLY A 3 -12.25 -3.58 -2.77
N HIS A 4 -11.11 -4.12 -2.34
CA HIS A 4 -10.99 -5.32 -1.50
C HIS A 4 -9.94 -5.08 -0.40
N GLU A 5 -9.89 -6.00 0.57
CA GLU A 5 -8.87 -6.03 1.62
C GLU A 5 -7.45 -6.12 1.06
N VAL A 6 -6.49 -5.63 1.85
CA VAL A 6 -5.06 -5.54 1.50
C VAL A 6 -4.48 -6.93 1.22
N PHE A 7 -4.95 -7.94 1.94
CA PHE A 7 -4.70 -9.36 1.68
C PHE A 7 -6.06 -10.07 1.57
N PRO A 8 -6.55 -10.37 0.35
CA PRO A 8 -7.89 -10.95 0.15
C PRO A 8 -8.13 -12.29 0.84
N GLU A 9 -7.06 -13.02 1.17
CA GLU A 9 -7.13 -14.27 1.92
C GLU A 9 -7.27 -14.08 3.44
N LEU A 10 -7.10 -12.85 3.94
CA LEU A 10 -7.21 -12.46 5.34
C LEU A 10 -8.47 -11.59 5.55
N ASP A 11 -9.65 -12.21 5.38
CA ASP A 11 -10.97 -11.55 5.39
C ASP A 11 -11.75 -11.83 6.70
N SER A 12 -11.05 -12.27 7.76
CA SER A 12 -11.63 -12.50 9.08
C SER A 12 -11.29 -11.38 10.06
N LEU A 13 -12.20 -11.11 11.01
CA LEU A 13 -11.97 -10.17 12.12
C LEU A 13 -10.76 -10.53 13.01
N GLY A 14 -10.22 -11.75 12.87
CA GLY A 14 -9.05 -12.23 13.63
C GLY A 14 -7.72 -12.10 12.88
N ASP A 15 -7.70 -11.60 11.65
CA ASP A 15 -6.50 -11.63 10.82
C ASP A 15 -5.61 -10.39 10.98
N ASP A 16 -6.04 -9.39 11.75
CA ASP A 16 -5.30 -8.15 12.01
C ASP A 16 -3.86 -8.42 12.48
N ASP A 17 -3.67 -9.39 13.37
CA ASP A 17 -2.34 -9.76 13.89
C ASP A 17 -1.42 -10.32 12.80
N GLU A 18 -1.96 -11.11 11.86
CA GLU A 18 -1.21 -11.65 10.73
C GLU A 18 -0.89 -10.57 9.71
N ILE A 19 -1.83 -9.64 9.45
CA ILE A 19 -1.60 -8.47 8.60
C ILE A 19 -0.45 -7.63 9.18
N LEU A 20 -0.50 -7.31 10.47
CA LEU A 20 0.56 -6.59 11.16
C LEU A 20 1.91 -7.32 11.05
N ALA A 21 1.94 -8.63 11.33
CA ALA A 21 3.16 -9.43 11.26
C ALA A 21 3.77 -9.47 9.85
N ARG A 22 2.95 -9.44 8.79
CA ARG A 22 3.44 -9.35 7.40
C ARG A 22 4.07 -8.00 7.11
N PHE A 23 3.42 -6.92 7.52
CA PHE A 23 3.94 -5.56 7.35
C PHE A 23 5.28 -5.36 8.08
N GLU A 24 5.40 -5.86 9.32
CA GLU A 24 6.66 -5.83 10.08
C GLU A 24 7.78 -6.63 9.40
N LYS A 25 7.44 -7.72 8.70
CA LYS A 25 8.38 -8.52 7.90
C LYS A 25 8.67 -7.93 6.52
N GLY A 26 8.07 -6.79 6.16
CA GLY A 26 8.19 -6.19 4.84
C GLY A 26 7.52 -6.99 3.72
N LEU A 27 6.56 -7.86 4.07
CA LEU A 27 5.75 -8.61 3.13
C LEU A 27 4.55 -7.75 2.73
N PHE A 28 4.73 -6.95 1.68
CA PHE A 28 3.69 -6.08 1.14
C PHE A 28 2.96 -6.76 -0.02
N PRO A 29 1.67 -6.45 -0.24
CA PRO A 29 0.97 -6.84 -1.45
C PRO A 29 1.71 -6.36 -2.71
N LYS A 30 1.64 -7.18 -3.76
CA LYS A 30 2.13 -6.82 -5.08
C LYS A 30 0.93 -6.61 -5.98
N ASP A 31 0.49 -5.37 -6.06
CA ASP A 31 -0.63 -5.00 -6.91
C ASP A 31 -0.14 -4.46 -8.25
N ASP A 32 -0.93 -4.69 -9.30
CA ASP A 32 -0.68 -4.18 -10.66
C ASP A 32 -1.73 -3.12 -11.03
N TYR A 33 -1.68 -1.99 -10.33
CA TYR A 33 -2.45 -0.78 -10.67
C TYR A 33 -1.53 0.44 -10.70
N ASP A 34 -1.96 1.52 -11.37
CA ASP A 34 -1.14 2.70 -11.67
C ASP A 34 -0.46 3.31 -10.45
N CYS A 35 -1.15 3.33 -9.30
CA CYS A 35 -0.61 3.85 -8.03
C CYS A 35 0.11 2.80 -7.15
N SER A 36 0.33 1.57 -7.61
CA SER A 36 0.90 0.47 -6.80
C SER A 36 2.24 0.85 -6.15
N GLN A 37 3.12 1.51 -6.92
CA GLN A 37 4.42 1.99 -6.41
C GLN A 37 4.27 3.07 -5.33
N ILE A 38 3.26 3.93 -5.45
CA ILE A 38 2.99 4.98 -4.44
C ILE A 38 2.53 4.32 -3.14
N VAL A 39 1.62 3.35 -3.24
CA VAL A 39 1.10 2.61 -2.09
C VAL A 39 2.21 1.81 -1.40
N GLU A 40 3.11 1.17 -2.17
CA GLU A 40 4.27 0.46 -1.63
C GLU A 40 5.22 1.39 -0.86
N LYS A 41 5.52 2.58 -1.41
CA LYS A 41 6.34 3.60 -0.72
C LYS A 41 5.69 4.06 0.60
N CYS A 42 4.36 4.19 0.63
CA CYS A 42 3.63 4.52 1.86
C CYS A 42 3.79 3.41 2.92
N TRP A 43 3.61 2.15 2.55
CA TRP A 43 3.78 1.02 3.48
C TRP A 43 5.21 0.90 4.02
N LYS A 44 6.21 1.19 3.18
CA LYS A 44 7.63 1.22 3.56
C LYS A 44 8.04 2.48 4.32
N GLN A 45 7.12 3.41 4.58
CA GLN A 45 7.39 4.70 5.24
C GLN A 45 8.50 5.50 4.54
N GLN A 46 8.53 5.48 3.20
CA GLN A 46 9.58 6.11 2.40
C GLN A 46 9.34 7.59 2.11
N TYR A 47 8.12 8.08 2.33
CA TYR A 47 7.80 9.49 2.24
C TYR A 47 8.04 10.19 3.57
N GLN A 48 8.57 11.42 3.52
CA GLN A 48 8.79 12.22 4.72
C GLN A 48 7.65 13.23 4.94
N LEU A 49 7.04 13.69 3.85
CA LEU A 49 5.96 14.67 3.85
C LEU A 49 4.79 14.22 2.97
N ALA A 50 3.60 14.72 3.29
CA ALA A 50 2.42 14.50 2.46
C ALA A 50 2.60 15.06 1.03
N ASP A 51 3.39 16.14 0.89
CA ASP A 51 3.70 16.76 -0.41
C ASP A 51 4.51 15.83 -1.33
N ASP A 52 5.30 14.91 -0.76
CA ASP A 52 6.04 13.91 -1.54
C ASP A 52 5.06 12.93 -2.22
N VAL A 53 4.06 12.46 -1.46
CA VAL A 53 2.99 11.58 -1.97
C VAL A 53 2.16 12.31 -3.03
N PHE A 54 1.81 13.56 -2.77
CA PHE A 54 1.05 14.38 -3.70
C PHE A 54 1.78 14.56 -5.04
N SER A 55 3.08 14.82 -4.99
CA SER A 55 3.91 14.98 -6.19
C SER A 55 3.92 13.71 -7.04
N ASP A 56 4.08 12.54 -6.43
CA ASP A 56 4.01 11.25 -7.13
C ASP A 56 2.61 10.98 -7.71
N LEU A 57 1.54 11.34 -6.99
CA LEU A 57 0.16 11.23 -7.50
C LEU A 57 -0.07 12.11 -8.74
N CYS A 58 0.47 13.33 -8.76
CA CYS A 58 0.40 14.21 -9.93
C CYS A 58 1.11 13.62 -11.16
N LEU A 59 2.21 12.87 -10.97
CA LEU A 59 2.92 12.21 -12.07
C LEU A 59 2.08 11.07 -12.68
N VAL A 60 1.36 10.31 -11.86
CA VAL A 60 0.48 9.23 -12.34
C VAL A 60 -0.69 9.80 -13.15
N GLN A 61 -1.30 10.90 -12.71
CA GLN A 61 -2.43 11.54 -13.44
C GLN A 61 -2.05 12.18 -14.78
N ALA A 62 -0.75 12.44 -15.01
CA ALA A 62 -0.26 13.02 -16.26
C ALA A 62 -0.02 11.97 -17.37
N THR A 63 -0.25 10.68 -17.07
CA THR A 63 -0.11 9.53 -17.99
C THR A 63 -1.46 9.14 -18.58
#